data_AF-A0A3D0WZB1-F1
#
_entry.id   AF-A0A3D0WZB1-F1
#
_cell.length_a   1.000
_cell.length_b   1.000
_cell.length_c   1.000
_cell.angle_alpha   90.00
_cell.angle_beta   90.00
_cell.angle_gamma   90.00
#
_symmetry.space_group_name_H-M   'P 1'
#
loop_
_entity.id
_entity.type
_entity.pdbx_description
1 polymer ?
#
loop_
_entity_poly.entity_id
_entity_poly.type
_entity_poly.pdbx_seq_one_letter_code
_entity_poly.pdbx_strand_id
1 'polypeptide(L)' 'MLAAGNLLKPSDGRPVTVPTQDMVLGSYYLTLDKDGERGEG' A
#
# COMPACT_ATOMS: atom_id res chain seq x y z
N MET A 1 -13.53 -22.73 -3.82
CA MET A 1 -13.53 -21.34 -4.33
C MET A 1 -12.16 -20.74 -4.02
N LEU A 2 -11.46 -20.17 -5.01
CA LEU A 2 -10.10 -19.65 -4.81
C LEU A 2 -10.12 -18.18 -4.40
N ALA A 3 -9.25 -17.79 -3.47
CA ALA A 3 -9.13 -16.41 -3.00
C ALA A 3 -8.77 -15.42 -4.13
N ALA A 4 -8.00 -15.87 -5.12
CA ALA A 4 -7.62 -15.08 -6.29
C ALA A 4 -8.83 -14.60 -7.12
N GLY A 5 -9.99 -15.27 -7.02
CA GLY A 5 -11.23 -14.84 -7.68
C GLY A 5 -12.03 -13.79 -6.91
N ASN A 6 -11.65 -13.45 -5.67
CA ASN A 6 -12.43 -12.62 -4.74
C ASN A 6 -11.71 -11.32 -4.37
N LEU A 7 -11.18 -10.59 -5.36
CA LEU A 7 -10.38 -9.38 -5.13
C LEU A 7 -11.21 -8.11 -4.91
N LEU A 8 -12.46 -8.10 -5.38
CA LEU A 8 -13.36 -6.95 -5.33
C LEU A 8 -14.57 -7.24 -4.45
N LYS A 9 -15.08 -6.19 -3.79
CA LYS A 9 -16.29 -6.24 -3.01
C LYS A 9 -17.51 -6.22 -3.94
N PRO A 10 -18.43 -7.20 -3.87
CA PRO A 10 -19.56 -7.27 -4.81
C PRO A 10 -20.54 -6.10 -4.75
N SER A 11 -20.63 -5.41 -3.61
CA SER A 11 -21.61 -4.33 -3.40
C SER A 11 -21.22 -2.99 -3.99
N ASP A 12 -19.92 -2.69 -4.12
CA ASP A 12 -19.43 -1.37 -4.55
C ASP A 12 -18.21 -1.44 -5.48
N GLY A 13 -17.73 -2.64 -5.81
CA GLY A 13 -16.63 -2.86 -6.74
C GLY A 13 -15.25 -2.49 -6.20
N ARG A 14 -15.13 -2.04 -4.94
CA ARG A 14 -13.83 -1.63 -4.38
C ARG A 14 -12.96 -2.84 -4.07
N PRO A 15 -11.63 -2.74 -4.21
CA PRO A 15 -10.72 -3.82 -3.84
C PRO A 15 -10.78 -4.13 -2.34
N VAL A 16 -10.80 -5.41 -1.99
CA VAL A 16 -10.72 -5.88 -0.59
C VAL A 16 -9.28 -6.23 -0.17
N THR A 17 -8.37 -6.30 -1.12
CA THR A 17 -6.96 -6.70 -0.93
C THR A 17 -6.01 -5.50 -0.83
N VAL A 18 -6.52 -4.33 -0.43
CA VAL A 18 -5.68 -3.15 -0.24
C VAL A 18 -4.77 -3.36 0.98
N PRO A 19 -3.47 -3.03 0.90
CA PRO A 19 -2.57 -3.11 2.05
C PRO A 19 -3.07 -2.28 3.24
N THR A 20 -2.81 -2.75 4.46
CA THR A 20 -3.20 -2.08 5.72
C THR A 20 -2.04 -1.94 6.69
N GLN A 21 -2.18 -1.06 7.67
CA GLN A 21 -1.26 -0.90 8.81
C GLN A 21 0.20 -0.75 8.35
N ASP A 22 1.07 -1.65 8.77
CA ASP A 22 2.52 -1.56 8.61
C ASP A 22 2.96 -1.54 7.15
N MET A 23 2.21 -2.18 6.24
CA MET A 23 2.51 -2.10 4.80
C MET A 23 2.33 -0.69 4.26
N VAL A 24 1.29 0.03 4.73
CA VAL A 24 1.05 1.42 4.34
C VAL A 24 2.08 2.33 5.00
N LEU A 25 2.39 2.12 6.28
CA LEU A 25 3.40 2.90 7.00
C LEU A 25 4.79 2.74 6.39
N GLY A 26 5.19 1.52 6.05
CA GLY A 26 6.47 1.23 5.41
C GLY A 26 6.57 1.88 4.04
N SER A 27 5.54 1.72 3.20
CA SER A 27 5.51 2.35 1.87
C SER A 27 5.58 3.87 1.99
N TYR A 28 4.82 4.46 2.91
CA TYR A 28 4.83 5.91 3.18
C TYR A 28 6.21 6.41 3.59
N TYR A 29 6.88 5.72 4.53
CA TYR A 29 8.20 6.10 5.02
C TYR A 29 9.28 6.02 3.93
N LEU A 30 9.20 5.02 3.06
CA LEU A 30 10.14 4.83 1.95
C LEU A 30 9.97 5.88 0.85
N THR A 31 8.75 6.39 0.66
CA THR A 31 8.45 7.42 -0.35
C THR A 31 8.47 8.84 0.22
N LEU A 32 8.88 9.02 1.48
CA LEU A 32 8.99 10.34 2.09
C LEU A 32 10.28 11.02 1.62
N ASP A 33 10.15 12.19 1.00
CA ASP A 33 11.30 13.05 0.74
C ASP A 33 11.86 13.57 2.07
N LYS A 34 13.18 13.47 2.23
CA LYS A 34 13.90 13.89 3.44
C LYS A 34 15.11 14.71 3.04
N ASP A 35 15.14 15.94 3.50
CA ASP A 35 16.27 16.85 3.31
C ASP A 35 17.42 16.49 4.28
N GLY A 36 18.65 16.78 3.87
CA GLY A 36 19.90 16.43 4.55
C GLY A 36 20.25 14.95 4.57
N GLU A 37 19.67 14.09 3.72
CA GLU A 37 19.98 12.66 3.72
C GLU A 37 21.34 12.34 3.10
N ARG A 38 21.84 11.15 3.40
CA ARG A 38 23.15 10.72 2.90
C ARG A 38 23.10 10.56 1.37
N GLY A 39 23.89 11.38 0.67
CA GLY A 39 23.96 11.40 -0.79
C GLY A 39 23.16 12.53 -1.43
N GLU A 40 22.61 13.43 -0.63
CA GLU A 40 21.98 14.67 -1.09
C GLU A 40 23.03 15.69 -1.57
N GLY A 41 22.84 16.19 -2.80
CA GLY A 41 23.75 17.12 -3.49
C GLY A 41 23.45 17.23 -4.97
#